data_AF-A0A4P7NRE6-F1
#
_entry.id   AF-A0A4P7NRE6-F1
#
_cell.length_a   1.000
_cell.length_b   1.000
_cell.length_c   1.000
_cell.angle_alpha   90.00
_cell.angle_beta   90.00
_cell.angle_gamma   90.00
#
_symmetry.space_group_name_H-M   'P 1'
#
loop_
_entity.id
_entity.type
_entity.pdbx_description
1 polymer ?
#
loop_
_entity_poly.entity_id
_entity_poly.type
_entity_poly.pdbx_seq_one_letter_code
_entity_poly.pdbx_strand_id
1 'polypeptide(L)'
;MIIRNAAVRHCRSAFSAPVARAVNGSTSGIRSISTETPSTSGTAHASTPLTHPLPSTGTATATATSAAPLAVPKVLDPRLQARFGETQKEAAPDTTARDWIELKRFRKKTSGLGSQRSTRTYRPSDLLRDPPKPKDVTLELLMASQCHMGHHKSLWNPANARFIYGVRQDIHIISLEQTAAHLRRAARLVEEVAFCGGLILFVGTRQGQMEIVTRAAELSRSCHLFNKWTPGTITNRDQLLAGGALRMVDEHDRELPGFEKHLQERRPITPDLVVVLNPLENNILLHECKVSQIPTIGVIDTNADVTKVTYPIPANDDSLRSMAVIAGVLGRAGELGQKRRLADAKGGQVHWENPADVTRFLDSLNRDAIEATRQQMEVEVKEEKRLLETAGIKDLLM
;
A
#
# COMPACT_ATOMS: atom_id res chain seq x y z
N MET A 1 -6.97 4.92 -8.25
CA MET A 1 -5.54 4.64 -8.46
C MET A 1 -4.76 5.46 -7.45
N ILE A 2 -4.36 4.85 -6.33
CA ILE A 2 -3.40 5.43 -5.39
C ILE A 2 -2.26 4.41 -5.28
N ILE A 3 -1.47 4.31 -6.36
CA ILE A 3 -0.09 3.84 -6.24
C ILE A 3 0.69 5.10 -5.93
N ARG A 4 0.65 5.56 -4.67
CA ARG A 4 1.49 6.66 -4.20
C ARG A 4 2.60 6.05 -3.37
N ASN A 5 3.84 6.41 -3.72
CA ASN A 5 5.07 6.10 -2.99
C ASN A 5 5.43 4.60 -2.95
N ALA A 6 5.91 4.08 -4.09
CA ALA A 6 6.57 2.77 -4.14
C ALA A 6 8.09 2.96 -4.16
N ALA A 7 8.79 2.34 -3.21
CA ALA A 7 10.24 2.17 -3.27
C ALA A 7 10.57 1.00 -4.22
N VAL A 8 11.50 1.23 -5.13
CA VAL A 8 11.82 0.34 -6.24
C VAL A 8 12.84 -0.69 -5.83
N ARG A 9 12.47 -1.98 -5.89
CA ARG A 9 13.41 -3.09 -5.80
C ARG A 9 12.84 -4.27 -6.59
N HIS A 10 13.65 -4.88 -7.47
CA HIS A 10 13.25 -5.99 -8.33
C HIS A 10 14.03 -7.24 -7.96
N CYS A 11 13.35 -8.38 -7.93
CA CYS A 11 13.99 -9.68 -7.90
C CYS A 11 13.45 -10.57 -9.02
N ARG A 12 14.25 -10.77 -10.07
CA ARG A 12 14.07 -11.86 -11.02
C ARG A 12 15.21 -12.84 -10.84
N SER A 13 14.98 -13.85 -10.01
CA SER A 13 15.79 -15.06 -9.98
C SER A 13 14.87 -16.27 -10.10
N ALA A 14 15.08 -17.07 -11.14
CA ALA A 14 14.44 -18.36 -11.32
C ALA A 14 15.14 -19.40 -10.43
N PHE A 15 14.37 -20.27 -9.77
CA PHE A 15 14.91 -21.26 -8.83
C PHE A 15 15.64 -22.44 -9.52
N SER A 16 16.87 -22.71 -9.03
CA SER A 16 17.72 -23.96 -9.03
C SER A 16 18.96 -24.08 -9.96
N ALA A 17 19.98 -24.80 -9.46
CA ALA A 17 21.47 -24.59 -9.50
C ALA A 17 22.28 -25.74 -10.20
N PRO A 18 23.64 -25.94 -10.08
CA PRO A 18 24.75 -25.16 -9.48
C PRO A 18 26.06 -25.05 -10.34
N VAL A 19 27.03 -24.21 -9.90
CA VAL A 19 28.52 -24.42 -9.82
C VAL A 19 29.33 -23.11 -9.98
N ALA A 20 30.15 -22.85 -8.95
CA ALA A 20 31.41 -22.08 -8.80
C ALA A 20 31.79 -20.95 -9.80
N ARG A 21 32.11 -19.74 -9.28
CA ARG A 21 33.48 -19.31 -8.84
C ARG A 21 33.52 -17.80 -8.50
N ALA A 22 34.21 -17.55 -7.38
CA ALA A 22 34.81 -16.37 -6.74
C ALA A 22 35.03 -15.00 -7.45
N VAL A 23 35.07 -13.98 -6.56
CA VAL A 23 35.91 -12.74 -6.47
C VAL A 23 35.24 -11.37 -6.74
N ASN A 24 35.25 -10.57 -5.66
CA ASN A 24 35.29 -9.11 -5.46
C ASN A 24 34.60 -8.15 -6.45
N GLY A 25 33.73 -7.31 -5.88
CA GLY A 25 33.29 -6.07 -6.49
C GLY A 25 32.35 -5.31 -5.54
N SER A 26 32.93 -4.49 -4.66
CA SER A 26 32.19 -3.47 -3.91
C SER A 26 31.62 -2.47 -4.91
N THR A 27 30.30 -2.51 -5.14
CA THR A 27 29.62 -1.48 -5.92
C THR A 27 28.32 -1.10 -5.22
N SER A 28 28.40 0.01 -4.49
CA SER A 28 27.28 0.79 -3.97
C SER A 28 26.35 1.18 -5.12
N GLY A 29 25.20 0.51 -5.18
CA GLY A 29 24.19 0.70 -6.22
C GLY A 29 23.26 1.84 -5.86
N ILE A 30 23.53 3.02 -6.42
CA ILE A 30 22.74 4.22 -6.20
C ILE A 30 21.62 4.32 -7.25
N ARG A 31 20.35 4.66 -6.89
CA ARG A 31 19.44 5.53 -7.70
C ARG A 31 18.38 6.31 -6.88
N SER A 32 17.69 7.27 -7.51
CA SER A 32 16.84 8.39 -6.96
C SER A 32 15.33 8.20 -7.06
N ILE A 33 14.38 8.97 -6.50
CA ILE A 33 14.07 10.40 -6.26
C ILE A 33 13.07 10.37 -5.04
N SER A 34 12.08 11.27 -4.85
CA SER A 34 12.08 12.56 -4.12
C SER A 34 10.94 12.60 -3.09
N THR A 35 11.13 13.39 -2.04
CA THR A 35 10.25 14.53 -1.66
C THR A 35 11.18 15.66 -1.19
N GLU A 36 10.96 16.93 -1.55
CA GLU A 36 10.38 17.89 -0.59
C GLU A 36 9.97 19.24 -1.23
N THR A 37 9.04 19.88 -0.53
CA THR A 37 8.46 21.23 -0.68
C THR A 37 9.42 22.36 -0.28
N PRO A 38 9.36 23.55 -0.92
CA PRO A 38 10.00 24.74 -0.38
C PRO A 38 9.00 25.61 0.41
N SER A 39 9.45 26.07 1.58
CA SER A 39 8.92 27.24 2.30
C SER A 39 9.61 28.52 1.80
N THR A 40 8.89 29.65 1.70
CA THR A 40 9.10 30.90 2.49
C THR A 40 8.47 32.15 1.80
N SER A 41 7.87 33.01 2.66
CA SER A 41 7.60 34.47 2.58
C SER A 41 6.63 35.09 1.56
N GLY A 42 5.55 35.69 2.09
CA GLY A 42 5.49 37.16 2.18
C GLY A 42 4.54 37.94 1.26
N THR A 43 3.47 38.46 1.88
CA THR A 43 2.73 39.72 1.59
C THR A 43 1.62 39.78 0.51
N ALA A 44 0.41 39.93 1.04
CA ALA A 44 -0.83 40.58 0.58
C ALA A 44 -0.94 41.07 -0.88
N HIS A 45 -1.97 40.55 -1.58
CA HIS A 45 -2.87 41.35 -2.42
C HIS A 45 -4.26 40.69 -2.46
N ALA A 46 -5.29 41.55 -2.44
CA ALA A 46 -6.70 41.22 -2.41
C ALA A 46 -7.22 40.69 -3.76
N SER A 47 -8.13 39.70 -3.73
CA SER A 47 -9.33 39.61 -4.60
C SER A 47 -10.12 38.31 -4.36
N THR A 48 -11.39 38.51 -3.98
CA THR A 48 -12.64 37.81 -4.32
C THR A 48 -12.63 36.34 -4.82
N PRO A 49 -13.42 35.43 -4.21
CA PRO A 49 -13.91 34.23 -4.88
C PRO A 49 -15.28 34.47 -5.53
N LEU A 50 -15.36 34.07 -6.80
CA LEU A 50 -16.56 34.04 -7.63
C LEU A 50 -17.53 32.94 -7.18
N THR A 51 -18.74 33.40 -6.92
CA THR A 51 -20.02 32.68 -6.90
C THR A 51 -20.33 32.10 -8.27
N HIS A 52 -20.88 30.88 -8.31
CA HIS A 52 -21.75 30.45 -9.41
C HIS A 52 -23.13 30.05 -8.90
N PRO A 53 -24.17 30.28 -9.72
CA PRO A 53 -25.47 30.70 -9.26
C PRO A 53 -26.53 29.61 -9.44
N LEU A 54 -27.59 29.67 -8.63
CA LEU A 54 -28.85 29.01 -8.91
C LEU A 54 -29.97 30.06 -9.03
N PRO A 55 -30.99 29.78 -9.86
CA PRO A 55 -31.57 30.77 -10.77
C PRO A 55 -32.71 31.58 -10.16
N SER A 56 -32.80 32.84 -10.57
CA SER A 56 -33.90 33.75 -10.30
C SER A 56 -35.09 33.45 -11.23
N THR A 57 -36.18 32.95 -10.69
CA THR A 57 -37.50 32.98 -11.33
C THR A 57 -38.30 34.14 -10.80
N GLY A 58 -38.72 34.99 -11.73
CA GLY A 58 -39.47 36.20 -11.50
C GLY A 58 -40.86 35.97 -10.90
N THR A 59 -41.30 37.05 -10.29
CA THR A 59 -42.60 37.36 -9.72
C THR A 59 -43.74 36.97 -10.66
N ALA A 60 -44.51 35.96 -10.25
CA ALA A 60 -45.89 35.78 -10.69
C ALA A 60 -46.76 35.70 -9.43
N THR A 61 -47.68 36.66 -9.35
CA THR A 61 -48.80 36.76 -8.42
C THR A 61 -49.53 35.43 -8.27
N ALA A 62 -49.50 34.88 -7.06
CA ALA A 62 -50.43 33.86 -6.61
C ALA A 62 -50.85 34.19 -5.17
N THR A 63 -52.09 34.64 -5.05
CA THR A 63 -52.86 34.78 -3.82
C THR A 63 -52.80 33.49 -3.00
N ALA A 64 -52.13 33.54 -1.85
CA ALA A 64 -52.25 32.56 -0.79
C ALA A 64 -52.74 33.28 0.47
N THR A 65 -53.98 32.98 0.79
CA THR A 65 -54.77 33.40 1.94
C THR A 65 -53.92 33.40 3.21
N SER A 66 -53.81 34.55 3.88
CA SER A 66 -53.23 34.59 5.22
C SER A 66 -54.13 33.80 6.16
N ALA A 67 -53.69 32.61 6.54
CA ALA A 67 -54.19 31.98 7.75
C ALA A 67 -53.77 32.90 8.90
N ALA A 68 -54.72 33.69 9.40
CA ALA A 68 -54.53 34.48 10.60
C ALA A 68 -53.95 33.57 11.70
N PRO A 69 -52.91 34.01 12.43
CA PRO A 69 -52.52 33.30 13.63
C PRO A 69 -53.75 33.25 14.53
N LEU A 70 -54.15 32.05 14.96
CA LEU A 70 -55.15 31.89 16.01
C LEU A 70 -54.70 32.76 17.18
N ALA A 71 -55.40 33.88 17.37
CA ALA A 71 -55.17 34.78 18.47
C ALA A 71 -55.56 34.03 19.73
N VAL A 72 -54.58 33.42 20.40
CA VAL A 72 -54.74 32.94 21.77
C VAL A 72 -55.15 34.17 22.59
N PRO A 73 -56.32 34.17 23.24
CA PRO A 73 -56.75 35.32 24.02
C PRO A 73 -55.71 35.58 25.11
N LYS A 74 -55.15 36.79 25.14
CA LYS A 74 -54.33 37.30 26.24
C LYS A 74 -55.23 37.53 27.45
N VAL A 75 -55.68 36.46 28.07
CA VAL A 75 -56.26 36.48 29.42
C VAL A 75 -55.43 35.54 30.27
N LEU A 76 -54.19 35.95 30.51
CA LEU A 76 -53.39 35.40 31.60
C LEU A 76 -53.26 36.51 32.63
N ASP A 77 -53.75 36.22 33.83
CA ASP A 77 -53.69 37.06 35.02
C ASP A 77 -52.29 37.71 35.15
N PRO A 78 -52.15 39.03 35.37
CA PRO A 78 -50.85 39.69 35.51
C PRO A 78 -49.96 39.06 36.59
N ARG A 79 -50.57 38.40 37.59
CA ARG A 79 -49.87 37.62 38.62
C ARG A 79 -49.28 36.31 38.09
N LEU A 80 -49.86 35.71 37.06
CA LEU A 80 -49.36 34.50 36.40
C LEU A 80 -48.20 34.81 35.44
N GLN A 81 -48.22 35.95 34.74
CA GLN A 81 -47.07 36.42 33.95
C GLN A 81 -45.86 36.80 34.82
N ALA A 82 -46.08 37.34 36.02
CA ALA A 82 -45.01 37.61 36.97
C ALA A 82 -44.41 36.32 37.58
N ARG A 83 -45.18 35.21 37.64
CA ARG A 83 -44.69 33.89 38.09
C ARG A 83 -43.96 33.10 37.01
N PHE A 84 -44.31 33.32 35.76
CA PHE A 84 -43.63 32.78 34.58
C PHE A 84 -42.89 33.89 33.83
N GLY A 85 -42.26 34.82 34.56
CA GLY A 85 -41.25 35.68 33.96
C GLY A 85 -40.27 34.77 33.26
N GLU A 86 -40.05 35.00 31.96
CA GLU A 86 -39.01 34.33 31.19
C GLU A 86 -37.72 34.50 31.97
N THR A 87 -37.39 33.51 32.80
CA THR A 87 -36.05 33.35 33.32
C THR A 87 -35.29 33.02 32.05
N GLN A 88 -34.69 34.05 31.44
CA GLN A 88 -33.60 33.85 30.51
C GLN A 88 -32.58 33.05 31.32
N LYS A 89 -32.68 31.72 31.22
CA LYS A 89 -31.73 30.81 31.81
C LYS A 89 -30.44 31.18 31.10
N GLU A 90 -29.56 31.92 31.79
CA GLU A 90 -28.25 32.27 31.27
C GLU A 90 -27.67 31.00 30.64
N ALA A 91 -27.33 31.07 29.36
CA ALA A 91 -26.80 29.91 28.65
C ALA A 91 -25.55 29.46 29.42
N ALA A 92 -25.63 28.29 30.06
CA ALA A 92 -24.52 27.75 30.84
C ALA A 92 -23.24 27.76 29.97
N PRO A 93 -22.08 28.13 30.54
CA PRO A 93 -20.85 28.19 29.76
C PRO A 93 -20.57 26.81 29.15
N ASP A 94 -20.23 26.77 27.86
CA ASP A 94 -19.95 25.51 27.15
C ASP A 94 -18.74 24.81 27.80
N THR A 95 -19.06 23.81 28.60
CA THR A 95 -18.14 23.01 29.42
C THR A 95 -17.81 21.68 28.75
N THR A 96 -18.40 21.40 27.59
CA THR A 96 -18.33 20.12 26.88
C THR A 96 -16.90 19.63 26.68
N ALA A 97 -15.98 20.53 26.30
CA ALA A 97 -14.58 20.16 26.09
C ALA A 97 -13.87 19.75 27.39
N ARG A 98 -14.16 20.45 28.50
CA ARG A 98 -13.59 20.15 29.81
C ARG A 98 -14.14 18.83 30.34
N ASP A 99 -15.46 18.66 30.26
CA ASP A 99 -16.16 17.45 30.68
C ASP A 99 -15.69 16.22 29.91
N TRP A 100 -15.43 16.36 28.61
CA TRP A 100 -14.87 15.27 27.81
C TRP A 100 -13.44 14.88 28.22
N ILE A 101 -12.60 15.86 28.56
CA ILE A 101 -11.24 15.60 29.07
C ILE A 101 -11.33 14.89 30.43
N GLU A 102 -12.22 15.34 31.31
CA GLU A 102 -12.45 14.72 32.61
C GLU A 102 -12.99 13.30 32.48
N LEU A 103 -13.96 13.08 31.60
CA LEU A 103 -14.50 11.76 31.27
C LEU A 103 -13.38 10.82 30.78
N LYS A 104 -12.50 11.30 29.90
CA LYS A 104 -11.33 10.52 29.44
C LYS A 104 -10.38 10.18 30.57
N ARG A 105 -10.07 11.14 31.46
CA ARG A 105 -9.21 10.92 32.64
C ARG A 105 -9.85 9.91 33.57
N PHE A 106 -11.13 10.06 33.88
CA PHE A 106 -11.89 9.15 34.72
C PHE A 106 -11.89 7.75 34.14
N ARG A 107 -12.29 7.60 32.86
CA ARG A 107 -12.27 6.31 32.16
C ARG A 107 -10.90 5.67 32.17
N LYS A 108 -9.81 6.41 31.95
CA LYS A 108 -8.45 5.84 32.01
C LYS A 108 -8.12 5.29 33.40
N LYS A 109 -8.56 5.97 34.47
CA LYS A 109 -8.35 5.54 35.86
C LYS A 109 -9.23 4.35 36.25
N THR A 110 -10.50 4.34 35.84
CA THR A 110 -11.50 3.38 36.34
C THR A 110 -11.78 2.20 35.41
N SER A 111 -11.46 2.30 34.11
CA SER A 111 -11.80 1.24 33.12
C SER A 111 -11.09 -0.09 33.33
N GLY A 112 -9.97 -0.11 34.03
CA GLY A 112 -9.26 -1.34 34.40
C GLY A 112 -9.71 -1.96 35.72
N LEU A 113 -10.63 -1.32 36.44
CA LEU A 113 -11.19 -1.82 37.70
C LEU A 113 -12.30 -2.84 37.42
N GLY A 114 -12.51 -3.79 38.34
CA GLY A 114 -13.51 -4.86 38.23
C GLY A 114 -12.89 -6.21 37.87
N SER A 115 -13.63 -7.06 37.17
CA SER A 115 -13.12 -8.34 36.70
C SER A 115 -12.28 -8.16 35.43
N GLN A 116 -11.05 -8.69 35.44
CA GLN A 116 -10.30 -8.83 34.21
C GLN A 116 -11.04 -9.85 33.33
N ARG A 117 -11.45 -9.43 32.13
CA ARG A 117 -11.98 -10.35 31.12
C ARG A 117 -10.82 -11.27 30.67
N SER A 118 -10.57 -12.33 31.42
CA SER A 118 -9.58 -13.37 31.08
C SER A 118 -10.04 -14.25 29.92
N THR A 119 -11.33 -14.17 29.56
CA THR A 119 -11.89 -14.90 28.42
C THR A 119 -11.44 -14.27 27.11
N ARG A 120 -10.82 -15.10 26.26
CA ARG A 120 -10.37 -14.79 24.89
C ARG A 120 -11.55 -14.47 23.97
N THR A 121 -12.20 -13.32 24.16
CA THR A 121 -13.28 -12.84 23.29
C THR A 121 -12.70 -12.34 21.99
N TYR A 122 -13.22 -12.81 20.86
CA TYR A 122 -12.87 -12.30 19.55
C TYR A 122 -13.26 -10.83 19.41
N ARG A 123 -12.33 -9.98 18.95
CA ARG A 123 -12.61 -8.61 18.51
C ARG A 123 -12.22 -8.45 17.05
N PRO A 124 -13.09 -7.89 16.20
CA PRO A 124 -12.77 -7.69 14.78
C PRO A 124 -11.50 -6.87 14.54
N SER A 125 -11.25 -5.85 15.36
CA SER A 125 -10.08 -4.97 15.21
C SER A 125 -8.74 -5.64 15.52
N ASP A 126 -8.73 -6.75 16.28
CA ASP A 126 -7.49 -7.39 16.69
C ASP A 126 -6.73 -7.98 15.49
N LEU A 127 -7.46 -8.49 14.48
CA LEU A 127 -6.86 -9.05 13.26
C LEU A 127 -6.13 -8.01 12.42
N LEU A 128 -6.60 -6.75 12.42
CA LEU A 128 -5.95 -5.64 11.72
C LEU A 128 -4.79 -5.07 12.54
N ARG A 129 -4.98 -4.94 13.86
CA ARG A 129 -4.00 -4.33 14.75
C ARG A 129 -2.78 -5.23 14.94
N ASP A 130 -3.01 -6.49 15.29
CA ASP A 130 -1.99 -7.49 15.58
C ASP A 130 -2.31 -8.83 14.90
N PRO A 131 -2.07 -8.93 13.58
CA PRO A 131 -2.29 -10.17 12.86
C PRO A 131 -1.33 -11.28 13.34
N PRO A 132 -1.80 -12.54 13.33
CA PRO A 132 -1.01 -13.70 13.75
C PRO A 132 0.16 -13.96 12.79
N LYS A 133 1.25 -14.55 13.32
CA LYS A 133 2.38 -14.94 12.48
C LYS A 133 2.05 -16.23 11.70
N PRO A 134 2.73 -16.52 10.58
CA PRO A 134 2.52 -17.75 9.81
C PRO A 134 2.67 -19.05 10.62
N LYS A 135 3.54 -19.05 11.65
CA LYS A 135 3.74 -20.20 12.55
C LYS A 135 2.58 -20.38 13.54
N ASP A 136 1.92 -19.29 13.91
CA ASP A 136 0.84 -19.26 14.92
C ASP A 136 -0.54 -19.57 14.29
N VAL A 137 -0.59 -19.85 12.99
CA VAL A 137 -1.82 -20.27 12.31
C VAL A 137 -2.17 -21.68 12.71
N THR A 138 -3.24 -21.82 13.50
CA THR A 138 -3.82 -23.10 13.90
C THR A 138 -5.11 -23.40 13.13
N LEU A 139 -5.54 -24.67 13.13
CA LEU A 139 -6.78 -25.08 12.45
C LEU A 139 -8.01 -24.46 13.12
N GLU A 140 -7.99 -24.31 14.44
CA GLU A 140 -9.06 -23.67 15.22
C GLU A 140 -9.20 -22.20 14.85
N LEU A 141 -8.10 -21.51 14.59
CA LEU A 141 -8.12 -20.12 14.15
C LEU A 141 -8.79 -19.99 12.78
N LEU A 142 -8.39 -20.83 11.81
CA LEU A 142 -8.96 -20.84 10.45
C LEU A 142 -10.44 -21.24 10.45
N MET A 143 -10.81 -22.19 11.32
CA MET A 143 -12.20 -22.56 11.53
C MET A 143 -13.00 -21.39 12.11
N ALA A 144 -12.49 -20.76 13.17
CA ALA A 144 -13.11 -19.62 13.81
C ALA A 144 -13.25 -18.42 12.86
N SER A 145 -12.30 -18.22 11.95
CA SER A 145 -12.36 -17.17 10.92
C SER A 145 -13.22 -17.51 9.70
N GLN A 146 -13.95 -18.63 9.72
CA GLN A 146 -14.86 -19.06 8.67
C GLN A 146 -14.17 -19.37 7.33
N CYS A 147 -12.86 -19.70 7.34
CA CYS A 147 -12.12 -20.02 6.11
C CYS A 147 -12.61 -21.31 5.42
N HIS A 148 -13.28 -22.19 6.15
CA HIS A 148 -13.76 -23.49 5.68
C HIS A 148 -15.10 -23.43 4.94
N MET A 149 -15.82 -22.31 5.01
CA MET A 149 -17.15 -22.17 4.40
C MET A 149 -17.00 -21.77 2.92
N GLY A 150 -17.22 -22.71 2.00
CA GLY A 150 -17.24 -22.40 0.58
C GLY A 150 -18.62 -21.93 0.09
N HIS A 151 -18.85 -22.06 -1.21
CA HIS A 151 -20.13 -21.74 -1.85
C HIS A 151 -21.13 -22.92 -1.85
N HIS A 152 -22.37 -22.63 -2.22
CA HIS A 152 -23.44 -23.61 -2.41
C HIS A 152 -23.03 -24.72 -3.41
N LYS A 153 -23.51 -25.96 -3.19
CA LYS A 153 -23.17 -27.15 -3.98
C LYS A 153 -23.43 -27.03 -5.49
N SER A 154 -24.34 -26.15 -5.90
CA SER A 154 -24.63 -25.89 -7.32
C SER A 154 -23.63 -24.91 -7.96
N LEU A 155 -22.97 -24.07 -7.17
CA LEU A 155 -22.05 -23.02 -7.61
C LEU A 155 -20.62 -23.44 -7.25
N TRP A 156 -20.12 -24.48 -7.91
CA TRP A 156 -18.78 -24.99 -7.67
C TRP A 156 -18.04 -25.27 -8.98
N ASN A 157 -16.71 -25.17 -8.92
CA ASN A 157 -15.84 -25.51 -10.02
C ASN A 157 -15.24 -26.91 -9.79
N PRO A 158 -15.47 -27.89 -10.69
CA PRO A 158 -14.93 -29.23 -10.54
C PRO A 158 -13.40 -29.30 -10.48
N ALA A 159 -12.69 -28.32 -11.04
CA ALA A 159 -11.24 -28.24 -10.94
C ALA A 159 -10.72 -28.14 -9.49
N ASN A 160 -11.57 -27.62 -8.59
CA ASN A 160 -11.24 -27.36 -7.18
C ASN A 160 -11.65 -28.51 -6.26
N ALA A 161 -12.17 -29.62 -6.80
CA ALA A 161 -12.62 -30.79 -6.03
C ALA A 161 -11.57 -31.26 -5.01
N ARG A 162 -10.27 -31.16 -5.36
CA ARG A 162 -9.15 -31.55 -4.49
C ARG A 162 -9.09 -30.81 -3.16
N PHE A 163 -9.61 -29.57 -3.10
CA PHE A 163 -9.59 -28.70 -1.92
C PHE A 163 -10.83 -28.85 -1.03
N ILE A 164 -11.87 -29.49 -1.55
CA ILE A 164 -13.14 -29.67 -0.87
C ILE A 164 -13.05 -30.91 0.02
N TYR A 165 -13.34 -30.75 1.31
CA TYR A 165 -13.40 -31.84 2.28
C TYR A 165 -14.70 -32.63 2.15
N GLY A 166 -15.82 -31.93 1.95
CA GLY A 166 -17.14 -32.55 1.83
C GLY A 166 -18.25 -31.52 1.64
N VAL A 167 -19.50 -31.96 1.80
CA VAL A 167 -20.69 -31.11 1.72
C VAL A 167 -21.46 -31.20 3.02
N ARG A 168 -21.87 -30.05 3.57
CA ARG A 168 -22.73 -29.95 4.75
C ARG A 168 -23.62 -28.73 4.61
N GLN A 169 -24.90 -28.86 4.94
CA GLN A 169 -25.88 -27.76 4.81
C GLN A 169 -25.87 -27.15 3.38
N ASP A 170 -25.78 -28.01 2.37
CA ASP A 170 -25.74 -27.65 0.94
C ASP A 170 -24.59 -26.71 0.53
N ILE A 171 -23.57 -26.57 1.39
CA ILE A 171 -22.36 -25.79 1.13
C ILE A 171 -21.16 -26.73 1.08
N HIS A 172 -20.22 -26.45 0.18
CA HIS A 172 -18.93 -27.13 0.16
C HIS A 172 -18.06 -26.68 1.34
N ILE A 173 -17.57 -27.64 2.11
CA ILE A 173 -16.58 -27.37 3.17
C ILE A 173 -15.19 -27.52 2.57
N ILE A 174 -14.37 -26.48 2.70
CA ILE A 174 -12.97 -26.48 2.29
C ILE A 174 -12.13 -27.17 3.37
N SER A 175 -11.17 -28.01 2.95
CA SER A 175 -10.26 -28.69 3.87
C SER A 175 -9.29 -27.68 4.52
N LEU A 176 -9.43 -27.49 5.84
CA LEU A 176 -8.60 -26.58 6.62
C LEU A 176 -7.12 -26.97 6.67
N GLU A 177 -6.82 -28.27 6.60
CA GLU A 177 -5.43 -28.76 6.52
C GLU A 177 -4.76 -28.27 5.24
N GLN A 178 -5.50 -28.35 4.12
CA GLN A 178 -5.02 -27.85 2.84
C GLN A 178 -4.91 -26.32 2.86
N THR A 179 -5.89 -25.61 3.44
CA THR A 179 -5.82 -24.15 3.65
C THR A 179 -4.55 -23.78 4.43
N ALA A 180 -4.28 -24.44 5.57
CA ALA A 180 -3.14 -24.15 6.41
C ALA A 180 -1.81 -24.42 5.68
N ALA A 181 -1.70 -25.53 4.96
CA ALA A 181 -0.49 -25.88 4.20
C ALA A 181 -0.20 -24.86 3.08
N HIS A 182 -1.22 -24.47 2.32
CA HIS A 182 -1.08 -23.51 1.23
C HIS A 182 -0.83 -22.09 1.74
N LEU A 183 -1.48 -21.68 2.84
CA LEU A 183 -1.25 -20.39 3.47
C LEU A 183 0.20 -20.28 3.99
N ARG A 184 0.74 -21.32 4.63
CA ARG A 184 2.15 -21.35 5.07
C ARG A 184 3.12 -21.30 3.88
N ARG A 185 2.81 -22.00 2.79
CA ARG A 185 3.60 -21.95 1.55
C ARG A 185 3.61 -20.53 0.95
N ALA A 186 2.45 -19.91 0.84
CA ALA A 186 2.31 -18.55 0.33
C ALA A 186 3.00 -17.53 1.24
N ALA A 187 2.87 -17.68 2.56
CA ALA A 187 3.57 -16.83 3.54
C ALA A 187 5.09 -16.91 3.37
N ARG A 188 5.64 -18.11 3.19
CA ARG A 188 7.07 -18.28 2.93
C ARG A 188 7.51 -17.58 1.64
N LEU A 189 6.71 -17.69 0.56
CA LEU A 189 7.00 -16.97 -0.68
C LEU A 189 7.00 -15.45 -0.48
N VAL A 190 6.00 -14.90 0.23
CA VAL A 190 5.92 -13.47 0.54
C VAL A 190 7.11 -13.01 1.38
N GLU A 191 7.52 -13.81 2.37
CA GLU A 191 8.70 -13.55 3.19
C GLU A 191 9.97 -13.49 2.34
N GLU A 192 10.20 -14.47 1.47
CA GLU A 192 11.40 -14.54 0.63
C GLU A 192 11.42 -13.45 -0.45
N VAL A 193 10.27 -13.12 -1.07
CA VAL A 193 10.19 -11.98 -1.99
C VAL A 193 10.48 -10.68 -1.25
N ALA A 194 9.91 -10.46 -0.06
CA ALA A 194 10.22 -9.27 0.73
C ALA A 194 11.69 -9.22 1.18
N PHE A 195 12.27 -10.38 1.50
CA PHE A 195 13.67 -10.55 1.89
C PHE A 195 14.63 -10.15 0.77
N CYS A 196 14.40 -10.63 -0.45
CA CYS A 196 15.17 -10.18 -1.60
C CYS A 196 14.81 -8.73 -2.01
N GLY A 197 13.77 -8.15 -1.43
CA GLY A 197 13.30 -6.82 -1.80
C GLY A 197 12.61 -6.84 -3.16
N GLY A 198 11.69 -7.75 -3.42
CA GLY A 198 10.76 -7.60 -4.53
C GLY A 198 9.61 -6.66 -4.18
N LEU A 199 9.01 -6.07 -5.21
CA LEU A 199 7.80 -5.27 -5.05
C LEU A 199 6.57 -6.17 -4.97
N ILE A 200 5.88 -6.14 -3.83
CA ILE A 200 4.64 -6.89 -3.61
C ILE A 200 3.43 -5.96 -3.80
N LEU A 201 2.38 -6.45 -4.45
CA LEU A 201 1.11 -5.75 -4.61
C LEU A 201 -0.02 -6.56 -3.98
N PHE A 202 -0.63 -6.03 -2.93
CA PHE A 202 -1.86 -6.58 -2.35
C PHE A 202 -3.08 -6.01 -3.06
N VAL A 203 -4.03 -6.87 -3.44
CA VAL A 203 -5.23 -6.49 -4.18
C VAL A 203 -6.46 -7.06 -3.48
N GLY A 204 -7.42 -6.20 -3.17
CA GLY A 204 -8.72 -6.60 -2.67
C GLY A 204 -9.77 -5.55 -3.02
N THR A 205 -10.64 -5.86 -3.98
CA THR A 205 -11.55 -4.87 -4.59
C THR A 205 -12.97 -4.93 -4.03
N ARG A 206 -13.27 -5.86 -3.13
CA ARG A 206 -14.58 -5.96 -2.48
C ARG A 206 -14.75 -4.90 -1.39
N GLN A 207 -16.00 -4.52 -1.12
CA GLN A 207 -16.33 -3.59 -0.04
C GLN A 207 -15.86 -4.16 1.31
N GLY A 208 -15.26 -3.32 2.16
CA GLY A 208 -14.70 -3.74 3.45
C GLY A 208 -13.28 -4.32 3.39
N GLN A 209 -12.73 -4.62 2.21
CA GLN A 209 -11.33 -5.10 2.10
C GLN A 209 -10.29 -3.98 2.13
N MET A 210 -10.70 -2.72 1.97
CA MET A 210 -9.79 -1.56 1.93
C MET A 210 -8.84 -1.53 3.14
N GLU A 211 -9.36 -1.63 4.36
CA GLU A 211 -8.52 -1.59 5.57
C GLU A 211 -7.59 -2.80 5.67
N ILE A 212 -8.08 -3.97 5.26
CA ILE A 212 -7.32 -5.23 5.29
C ILE A 212 -6.10 -5.16 4.37
N VAL A 213 -6.31 -4.73 3.12
CA VAL A 213 -5.26 -4.65 2.09
C VAL A 213 -4.26 -3.55 2.43
N THR A 214 -4.75 -2.37 2.83
CA THR A 214 -3.88 -1.25 3.23
C THR A 214 -3.00 -1.64 4.41
N ARG A 215 -3.57 -2.29 5.43
CA ARG A 215 -2.82 -2.71 6.61
C ARG A 215 -1.78 -3.78 6.30
N ALA A 216 -2.12 -4.77 5.47
CA ALA A 216 -1.17 -5.79 5.04
C ALA A 216 0.02 -5.17 4.28
N ALA A 217 -0.27 -4.22 3.38
CA ALA A 217 0.74 -3.52 2.61
C ALA A 217 1.63 -2.61 3.47
N GLU A 218 1.08 -1.93 4.49
CA GLU A 218 1.87 -1.17 5.46
C GLU A 218 2.88 -2.05 6.20
N LEU A 219 2.45 -3.23 6.66
CA LEU A 219 3.30 -4.15 7.42
C LEU A 219 4.50 -4.64 6.58
N SER A 220 4.27 -4.97 5.31
CA SER A 220 5.29 -5.49 4.41
C SER A 220 6.01 -4.42 3.57
N ARG A 221 5.74 -3.12 3.80
CA ARG A 221 6.24 -2.00 2.99
C ARG A 221 5.97 -2.18 1.49
N SER A 222 4.75 -2.61 1.17
CA SER A 222 4.32 -3.02 -0.16
C SER A 222 3.26 -2.09 -0.74
N CYS A 223 2.84 -2.32 -1.98
CA CYS A 223 1.74 -1.58 -2.59
C CYS A 223 0.40 -2.25 -2.27
N HIS A 224 -0.67 -1.45 -2.32
CA HIS A 224 -2.04 -1.94 -2.18
C HIS A 224 -2.93 -1.41 -3.32
N LEU A 225 -3.98 -2.17 -3.62
CA LEU A 225 -5.05 -1.78 -4.53
C LEU A 225 -6.39 -2.23 -3.93
N PHE A 226 -7.25 -1.26 -3.65
CA PHE A 226 -8.61 -1.50 -3.16
C PHE A 226 -9.71 -1.03 -4.12
N ASN A 227 -9.36 -0.19 -5.10
CA ASN A 227 -10.29 0.20 -6.17
C ASN A 227 -10.24 -0.81 -7.32
N LYS A 228 -11.23 -0.76 -8.20
CA LYS A 228 -11.26 -1.54 -9.45
C LYS A 228 -9.92 -1.41 -10.20
N TRP A 229 -9.38 -2.54 -10.64
CA TRP A 229 -8.19 -2.59 -11.50
C TRP A 229 -8.45 -1.88 -12.82
N THR A 230 -7.54 -1.00 -13.23
CA THR A 230 -7.55 -0.39 -14.55
C THR A 230 -6.91 -1.37 -15.54
N PRO A 231 -7.65 -1.93 -16.51
CA PRO A 231 -7.08 -2.84 -17.50
C PRO A 231 -5.91 -2.21 -18.25
N GLY A 232 -4.85 -2.99 -18.43
CA GLY A 232 -3.63 -2.57 -19.11
C GLY A 232 -2.59 -1.94 -18.19
N THR A 233 -2.80 -1.86 -16.87
CA THR A 233 -1.83 -1.21 -15.96
C THR A 233 -0.47 -1.91 -15.98
N ILE A 234 -0.41 -3.22 -16.26
CA ILE A 234 0.86 -3.96 -16.41
C ILE A 234 1.30 -4.00 -17.88
N THR A 235 0.41 -4.37 -18.79
CA THR A 235 0.77 -4.59 -20.21
C THR A 235 0.98 -3.29 -20.99
N ASN A 236 0.18 -2.25 -20.70
CA ASN A 236 0.27 -0.90 -21.24
C ASN A 236 0.74 0.11 -20.17
N ARG A 237 1.69 -0.33 -19.34
CA ARG A 237 2.21 0.46 -18.21
C ARG A 237 2.78 1.81 -18.63
N ASP A 238 3.35 1.91 -19.82
CA ASP A 238 4.01 3.15 -20.28
C ASP A 238 3.03 4.31 -20.44
N GLN A 239 1.76 4.03 -20.79
CA GLN A 239 0.73 5.07 -20.92
C GLN A 239 0.02 5.34 -19.59
N LEU A 240 -0.30 4.28 -18.84
CA LEU A 240 -1.10 4.40 -17.62
C LEU A 240 -0.29 4.85 -16.39
N LEU A 241 1.00 4.53 -16.36
CA LEU A 241 1.90 4.84 -15.24
C LEU A 241 2.95 5.90 -15.60
N ALA A 242 2.82 6.58 -16.74
CA ALA A 242 3.78 7.57 -17.27
C ALA A 242 4.14 8.70 -16.27
N GLY A 243 3.22 9.06 -15.37
CA GLY A 243 3.40 10.13 -14.39
C GLY A 243 3.63 9.65 -12.95
N GLY A 244 3.92 8.36 -12.76
CA GLY A 244 4.17 7.81 -11.42
C GLY A 244 5.52 8.29 -10.87
N ALA A 245 5.50 8.91 -9.68
CA ALA A 245 6.73 9.28 -8.98
C ALA A 245 7.49 8.01 -8.57
N LEU A 246 8.63 7.77 -9.21
CA LEU A 246 9.52 6.66 -8.93
C LEU A 246 10.65 7.09 -8.00
N ARG A 247 10.98 6.19 -7.08
CA ARG A 247 11.99 6.44 -6.06
C ARG A 247 12.88 5.24 -5.87
N MET A 248 14.16 5.46 -5.86
CA MET A 248 15.15 4.45 -5.73
C MET A 248 15.98 4.74 -4.51
N VAL A 249 16.44 3.63 -4.02
CA VAL A 249 16.73 3.38 -2.64
C VAL A 249 17.97 2.50 -2.58
N ASP A 250 18.73 2.69 -1.51
CA ASP A 250 19.84 1.81 -1.16
C ASP A 250 19.36 0.50 -0.52
N GLU A 251 20.31 -0.33 -0.08
CA GLU A 251 20.04 -1.52 0.73
C GLU A 251 19.23 -1.25 2.01
N HIS A 252 19.29 -0.03 2.56
CA HIS A 252 18.64 0.42 3.79
C HIS A 252 17.30 1.16 3.60
N ASP A 253 16.77 1.25 2.37
CA ASP A 253 15.56 2.02 2.00
C ASP A 253 15.74 3.55 2.04
N ARG A 254 16.96 4.07 1.95
CA ARG A 254 17.24 5.52 1.87
C ARG A 254 17.24 5.97 0.41
N GLU A 255 16.56 7.07 0.13
CA GLU A 255 16.51 7.67 -1.20
C GLU A 255 17.89 8.20 -1.59
N LEU A 256 18.30 8.01 -2.85
CA LEU A 256 19.62 8.45 -3.28
C LEU A 256 19.58 9.51 -4.38
N PRO A 257 20.18 10.69 -4.21
CA PRO A 257 20.13 11.75 -5.21
C PRO A 257 20.94 11.42 -6.48
N GLY A 258 20.63 12.06 -7.61
CA GLY A 258 21.48 12.08 -8.81
C GLY A 258 21.05 11.17 -9.97
N PHE A 259 19.84 10.59 -9.91
CA PHE A 259 19.30 9.71 -10.95
C PHE A 259 17.99 10.23 -11.53
N GLU A 260 17.73 11.52 -11.37
CA GLU A 260 16.51 12.19 -11.84
C GLU A 260 16.36 11.99 -13.34
N LYS A 261 17.46 12.13 -14.10
CA LYS A 261 17.51 11.84 -15.55
C LYS A 261 17.05 10.41 -15.84
N HIS A 262 17.62 9.45 -15.13
CA HIS A 262 17.30 8.05 -15.37
C HIS A 262 15.81 7.77 -15.18
N LEU A 263 15.20 8.34 -14.15
CA LEU A 263 13.83 7.97 -13.77
C LEU A 263 12.76 8.71 -14.55
N GLN A 264 13.10 9.83 -15.17
CA GLN A 264 12.26 10.44 -16.20
C GLN A 264 12.21 9.56 -17.47
N GLU A 265 13.32 8.93 -17.84
CA GLU A 265 13.43 8.10 -19.04
C GLU A 265 13.01 6.64 -18.82
N ARG A 266 12.99 6.19 -17.56
CA ARG A 266 12.75 4.78 -17.23
C ARG A 266 11.29 4.39 -17.47
N ARG A 267 11.09 3.16 -17.96
CA ARG A 267 9.76 2.54 -18.00
C ARG A 267 9.18 2.35 -16.59
N PRO A 268 7.85 2.48 -16.42
CA PRO A 268 7.18 2.21 -15.16
C PRO A 268 7.37 0.77 -14.67
N ILE A 269 7.21 0.60 -13.36
CA ILE A 269 7.50 -0.66 -12.67
C ILE A 269 6.28 -1.56 -12.64
N THR A 270 6.56 -2.85 -12.68
CA THR A 270 5.61 -3.91 -12.44
C THR A 270 5.92 -4.63 -11.13
N PRO A 271 4.92 -5.11 -10.39
CA PRO A 271 5.16 -5.89 -9.18
C PRO A 271 5.89 -7.20 -9.51
N ASP A 272 6.69 -7.67 -8.56
CA ASP A 272 7.34 -8.99 -8.63
C ASP A 272 6.46 -10.09 -8.04
N LEU A 273 5.50 -9.73 -7.18
CA LEU A 273 4.51 -10.64 -6.62
C LEU A 273 3.18 -9.93 -6.45
N VAL A 274 2.09 -10.56 -6.89
CA VAL A 274 0.73 -10.03 -6.69
C VAL A 274 -0.06 -10.97 -5.78
N VAL A 275 -0.64 -10.42 -4.73
CA VAL A 275 -1.53 -11.14 -3.79
C VAL A 275 -2.95 -10.66 -4.01
N VAL A 276 -3.83 -11.52 -4.50
CA VAL A 276 -5.22 -11.19 -4.82
C VAL A 276 -6.17 -11.87 -3.83
N LEU A 277 -6.93 -11.08 -3.07
CA LEU A 277 -7.91 -11.59 -2.10
C LEU A 277 -9.20 -12.08 -2.77
N ASN A 278 -9.55 -11.51 -3.92
CA ASN A 278 -10.76 -11.87 -4.66
C ASN A 278 -10.44 -12.08 -6.17
N PRO A 279 -9.92 -13.27 -6.54
CA PRO A 279 -9.52 -13.60 -7.91
C PRO A 279 -10.66 -13.58 -8.93
N LEU A 280 -11.87 -13.97 -8.51
CA LEU A 280 -13.02 -14.14 -9.40
C LEU A 280 -13.41 -12.83 -10.10
N GLU A 281 -13.39 -11.70 -9.39
CA GLU A 281 -13.72 -10.39 -9.95
C GLU A 281 -12.54 -9.74 -10.68
N ASN A 282 -11.31 -10.14 -10.37
CA ASN A 282 -10.08 -9.54 -10.90
C ASN A 282 -9.39 -10.40 -11.97
N ASN A 283 -10.17 -11.03 -12.87
CA ASN A 283 -9.62 -11.88 -13.93
C ASN A 283 -8.65 -11.16 -14.87
N ILE A 284 -8.91 -9.88 -15.16
CA ILE A 284 -8.09 -9.07 -16.07
C ILE A 284 -6.68 -8.87 -15.48
N LEU A 285 -6.59 -8.54 -14.19
CA LEU A 285 -5.32 -8.42 -13.47
C LEU A 285 -4.52 -9.74 -13.54
N LEU A 286 -5.18 -10.87 -13.26
CA LEU A 286 -4.53 -12.18 -13.29
C LEU A 286 -4.05 -12.54 -14.70
N HIS A 287 -4.83 -12.22 -15.73
CA HIS A 287 -4.44 -12.42 -17.11
C HIS A 287 -3.21 -11.59 -17.48
N GLU A 288 -3.18 -10.31 -17.11
CA GLU A 288 -2.00 -9.44 -17.32
C GLU A 288 -0.77 -9.99 -16.59
N CYS A 289 -0.92 -10.42 -15.33
CA CYS A 289 0.17 -11.05 -14.57
C CYS A 289 0.70 -12.31 -15.28
N LYS A 290 -0.19 -13.14 -15.83
CA LYS A 290 0.19 -14.34 -16.59
C LYS A 290 1.00 -14.00 -17.84
N VAL A 291 0.55 -13.01 -18.61
CA VAL A 291 1.26 -12.55 -19.83
C VAL A 291 2.62 -11.96 -19.48
N SER A 292 2.72 -11.21 -18.38
CA SER A 292 3.96 -10.57 -17.92
C SER A 292 4.84 -11.47 -17.03
N GLN A 293 4.47 -12.74 -16.87
CA GLN A 293 5.19 -13.74 -16.06
C GLN A 293 5.42 -13.31 -14.60
N ILE A 294 4.43 -12.65 -14.01
CA ILE A 294 4.45 -12.24 -12.60
C ILE A 294 3.76 -13.33 -11.78
N PRO A 295 4.42 -13.92 -10.76
CA PRO A 295 3.79 -14.91 -9.90
C PRO A 295 2.64 -14.28 -9.09
N THR A 296 1.56 -15.05 -8.95
CA THR A 296 0.36 -14.61 -8.24
C THR A 296 0.01 -15.56 -7.10
N ILE A 297 -0.34 -14.99 -5.94
CA ILE A 297 -1.00 -15.67 -4.84
C ILE A 297 -2.47 -15.26 -4.89
N GLY A 298 -3.38 -16.22 -4.78
CA GLY A 298 -4.82 -15.91 -4.76
C GLY A 298 -5.58 -16.72 -3.73
N VAL A 299 -6.55 -16.10 -3.08
CA VAL A 299 -7.52 -16.83 -2.25
C VAL A 299 -8.57 -17.45 -3.16
N ILE A 300 -8.66 -18.77 -3.14
CA ILE A 300 -9.49 -19.53 -4.06
C ILE A 300 -10.63 -20.19 -3.29
N ASP A 301 -11.84 -19.72 -3.56
CA ASP A 301 -13.06 -20.37 -3.08
C ASP A 301 -13.50 -21.51 -4.03
N THR A 302 -14.55 -22.25 -3.68
CA THR A 302 -15.01 -23.47 -4.35
C THR A 302 -15.54 -23.23 -5.76
N ASN A 303 -15.93 -22.00 -6.10
CA ASN A 303 -16.40 -21.59 -7.43
C ASN A 303 -15.29 -20.99 -8.31
N ALA A 304 -14.18 -20.52 -7.72
CA ALA A 304 -13.11 -19.86 -8.46
C ALA A 304 -12.27 -20.89 -9.26
N ASP A 305 -11.44 -20.43 -10.18
CA ASP A 305 -10.56 -21.30 -10.98
C ASP A 305 -9.14 -21.27 -10.44
N VAL A 306 -8.66 -22.42 -9.92
CA VAL A 306 -7.32 -22.58 -9.36
C VAL A 306 -6.23 -22.33 -10.40
N THR A 307 -6.48 -22.60 -11.68
CA THR A 307 -5.45 -22.51 -12.73
C THR A 307 -5.03 -21.07 -13.06
N LYS A 308 -5.81 -20.08 -12.61
CA LYS A 308 -5.54 -18.66 -12.85
C LYS A 308 -4.45 -18.08 -11.95
N VAL A 309 -4.10 -18.77 -10.87
CA VAL A 309 -3.13 -18.29 -9.88
C VAL A 309 -1.97 -19.26 -9.75
N THR A 310 -0.76 -18.75 -9.48
CA THR A 310 0.43 -19.59 -9.32
C THR A 310 0.41 -20.33 -7.98
N TYR A 311 0.01 -19.65 -6.91
CA TYR A 311 -0.02 -20.16 -5.55
C TYR A 311 -1.43 -19.98 -4.96
N PRO A 312 -2.31 -20.98 -5.10
CA PRO A 312 -3.67 -20.90 -4.57
C PRO A 312 -3.68 -21.09 -3.05
N ILE A 313 -4.52 -20.32 -2.35
CA ILE A 313 -4.86 -20.52 -0.95
C ILE A 313 -6.34 -20.90 -0.90
N PRO A 314 -6.70 -22.18 -0.71
CA PRO A 314 -8.10 -22.58 -0.70
C PRO A 314 -8.77 -22.05 0.58
N ALA A 315 -9.69 -21.10 0.47
CA ALA A 315 -10.41 -20.52 1.59
C ALA A 315 -11.61 -19.70 1.11
N ASN A 316 -12.54 -19.44 2.04
CA ASN A 316 -13.65 -18.51 1.87
C ASN A 316 -13.17 -17.08 1.56
N ASP A 317 -13.56 -16.51 0.42
CA ASP A 317 -13.24 -15.14 0.00
C ASP A 317 -14.39 -14.11 0.26
N ASP A 318 -15.57 -14.58 0.63
CA ASP A 318 -16.73 -13.77 1.02
C ASP A 318 -16.62 -13.23 2.46
N SER A 319 -16.02 -14.01 3.37
CA SER A 319 -15.87 -13.57 4.75
C SER A 319 -14.72 -12.57 4.91
N LEU A 320 -15.06 -11.34 5.32
CA LEU A 320 -14.07 -10.31 5.69
C LEU A 320 -13.13 -10.79 6.81
N ARG A 321 -13.62 -11.65 7.71
CA ARG A 321 -12.80 -12.23 8.78
C ARG A 321 -11.76 -13.20 8.24
N SER A 322 -12.13 -14.04 7.28
CA SER A 322 -11.22 -14.94 6.57
C SER A 322 -10.14 -14.12 5.84
N MET A 323 -10.55 -13.10 5.09
CA MET A 323 -9.63 -12.21 4.37
C MET A 323 -8.67 -11.47 5.30
N ALA A 324 -9.16 -10.98 6.44
CA ALA A 324 -8.33 -10.29 7.43
C ALA A 324 -7.25 -11.21 8.02
N VAL A 325 -7.58 -12.48 8.32
CA VAL A 325 -6.59 -13.45 8.79
C VAL A 325 -5.56 -13.73 7.70
N ILE A 326 -5.99 -14.07 6.48
CA ILE A 326 -5.08 -14.45 5.40
C ILE A 326 -4.16 -13.27 5.01
N ALA A 327 -4.72 -12.10 4.73
CA ALA A 327 -3.94 -10.92 4.39
C ALA A 327 -3.04 -10.48 5.54
N GLY A 328 -3.51 -10.55 6.79
CA GLY A 328 -2.73 -10.25 7.97
C GLY A 328 -1.52 -11.18 8.13
N VAL A 329 -1.70 -12.49 7.95
CA VAL A 329 -0.62 -13.50 7.99
C VAL A 329 0.41 -13.23 6.90
N LEU A 330 -0.03 -12.94 5.67
CA LEU A 330 0.86 -12.61 4.56
C LEU A 330 1.60 -11.28 4.80
N GLY A 331 0.92 -10.26 5.32
CA GLY A 331 1.52 -8.99 5.71
C GLY A 331 2.58 -9.15 6.80
N ARG A 332 2.34 -9.98 7.82
CA ARG A 332 3.34 -10.34 8.83
C ARG A 332 4.52 -11.11 8.24
N ALA A 333 4.29 -12.01 7.30
CA ALA A 333 5.37 -12.72 6.62
C ALA A 333 6.27 -11.75 5.84
N GLY A 334 5.68 -10.80 5.13
CA GLY A 334 6.40 -9.75 4.44
C GLY A 334 7.20 -8.88 5.42
N GLU A 335 6.60 -8.45 6.54
CA GLU A 335 7.30 -7.70 7.59
C GLU A 335 8.53 -8.45 8.14
N LEU A 336 8.43 -9.76 8.35
CA LEU A 336 9.54 -10.59 8.80
C LEU A 336 10.67 -10.63 7.76
N GLY A 337 10.32 -10.78 6.47
CA GLY A 337 11.27 -10.73 5.37
C GLY A 337 11.99 -9.38 5.28
N GLN A 338 11.24 -8.28 5.39
CA GLN A 338 11.79 -6.91 5.42
C GLN A 338 12.76 -6.72 6.59
N LYS A 339 12.39 -7.20 7.80
CA LYS A 339 13.25 -7.11 8.99
C LYS A 339 14.55 -7.90 8.82
N ARG A 340 14.48 -9.11 8.26
CA ARG A 340 15.66 -9.93 7.94
C ARG A 340 16.57 -9.20 6.96
N ARG A 341 16.02 -8.70 5.85
CA ARG A 341 16.76 -7.94 4.84
C ARG A 341 17.50 -6.73 5.43
N LEU A 342 16.83 -5.93 6.25
CA LEU A 342 17.43 -4.75 6.87
C LEU A 342 18.48 -5.11 7.92
N ALA A 343 18.37 -6.27 8.56
CA ALA A 343 19.40 -6.78 9.47
C ALA A 343 20.65 -7.22 8.69
N ASP A 344 20.49 -7.96 7.60
CA ASP A 344 21.59 -8.44 6.76
C ASP A 344 22.31 -7.27 6.05
N ALA A 345 21.55 -6.27 5.60
CA ALA A 345 22.09 -5.03 5.05
C ALA A 345 22.98 -4.29 6.06
N LYS A 346 22.62 -4.26 7.35
CA LYS A 346 23.48 -3.68 8.40
C LYS A 346 24.78 -4.47 8.60
N GLY A 347 24.76 -5.76 8.31
CA GLY A 347 25.94 -6.62 8.25
C GLY A 347 26.72 -6.53 6.93
N GLY A 348 26.32 -5.65 6.01
CA GLY A 348 26.96 -5.50 4.69
C GLY A 348 26.62 -6.60 3.69
N GLN A 349 25.62 -7.44 3.97
CA GLN A 349 25.16 -8.50 3.07
C GLN A 349 23.91 -8.05 2.31
N VAL A 350 24.01 -8.01 0.99
CA VAL A 350 22.90 -7.65 0.09
C VAL A 350 22.52 -8.87 -0.75
N HIS A 351 21.27 -9.32 -0.61
CA HIS A 351 20.76 -10.54 -1.24
C HIS A 351 20.07 -10.32 -2.59
N TRP A 352 20.20 -9.13 -3.17
CA TRP A 352 19.61 -8.77 -4.45
C TRP A 352 20.64 -8.07 -5.33
N GLU A 353 20.44 -8.20 -6.64
CA GLU A 353 21.30 -7.59 -7.65
C GLU A 353 20.60 -6.38 -8.26
N ASN A 354 21.42 -5.45 -8.77
CA ASN A 354 20.90 -4.29 -9.49
C ASN A 354 20.11 -4.74 -10.72
N PRO A 355 18.88 -4.24 -10.91
CA PRO A 355 18.10 -4.52 -12.11
C PRO A 355 18.88 -4.12 -13.37
N ALA A 356 18.69 -4.82 -14.48
CA ALA A 356 19.44 -4.57 -15.72
C ALA A 356 19.36 -3.11 -16.21
N ASP A 357 18.22 -2.45 -16.01
CA ASP A 357 18.06 -1.02 -16.33
C ASP A 357 19.01 -0.15 -15.51
N VAL A 358 19.23 -0.52 -14.23
CA VAL A 358 20.19 0.08 -13.27
C VAL A 358 21.60 -0.04 -13.75
N THR A 359 22.03 -1.27 -13.99
CA THR A 359 23.39 -1.57 -14.41
C THR A 359 23.74 -0.81 -15.68
N ARG A 360 22.87 -0.81 -16.69
CA ARG A 360 23.11 -0.09 -17.97
C ARG A 360 23.32 1.41 -17.80
N PHE A 361 22.62 2.04 -16.87
CA PHE A 361 22.77 3.46 -16.59
C PHE A 361 24.05 3.76 -15.81
N LEU A 362 24.41 2.90 -14.86
CA LEU A 362 25.68 3.03 -14.16
C LEU A 362 26.85 2.88 -15.14
N ASP A 363 26.75 1.95 -16.09
CA ASP A 363 27.74 1.78 -17.15
C ASP A 363 27.82 2.99 -18.09
N SER A 364 26.69 3.65 -18.41
CA SER A 364 26.72 4.91 -19.17
C SER A 364 27.38 6.04 -18.39
N LEU A 365 27.05 6.20 -17.11
CA LEU A 365 27.69 7.22 -16.26
C LEU A 365 29.19 7.02 -16.14
N ASN A 366 29.64 5.77 -15.99
CA ASN A 366 31.06 5.44 -15.92
C ASN A 366 31.79 5.78 -17.22
N ARG A 367 31.17 5.51 -18.39
CA ARG A 367 31.73 5.89 -19.69
C ARG A 367 31.83 7.40 -19.85
N ASP A 368 30.76 8.13 -19.54
CA ASP A 368 30.72 9.59 -19.62
C ASP A 368 31.78 10.23 -18.70
N ALA A 369 31.99 9.66 -17.51
CA ALA A 369 33.02 10.12 -16.57
C ALA A 369 34.44 9.89 -17.11
N ILE A 370 34.72 8.72 -17.68
CA ILE A 370 36.02 8.41 -18.30
C ILE A 370 36.31 9.35 -19.47
N GLU A 371 35.30 9.62 -20.31
CA GLU A 371 35.42 10.56 -21.42
C GLU A 371 35.67 11.99 -20.96
N ALA A 372 34.96 12.45 -19.91
CA ALA A 372 35.16 13.76 -19.32
C ALA A 372 36.56 13.94 -18.74
N THR A 373 37.08 12.94 -18.01
CA THR A 373 38.45 12.95 -17.49
C THR A 373 39.48 12.99 -18.62
N ARG A 374 39.28 12.21 -19.69
CA ARG A 374 40.17 12.23 -20.85
C ARG A 374 40.20 13.60 -21.53
N GLN A 375 39.04 14.24 -21.70
CA GLN A 375 38.96 15.59 -22.27
C GLN A 375 39.65 16.63 -21.39
N GLN A 376 39.52 16.54 -20.07
CA GLN A 376 40.24 17.42 -19.14
C GLN A 376 41.75 17.26 -19.28
N MET A 377 42.26 16.02 -19.32
CA MET A 377 43.69 15.77 -19.54
C MET A 377 44.16 16.29 -20.92
N GLU A 378 43.35 16.14 -21.97
CA GLU A 378 43.70 16.67 -23.29
C GLU A 378 43.72 18.21 -23.33
N VAL A 379 42.88 18.88 -22.54
CA VAL A 379 42.89 20.34 -22.38
C VAL A 379 44.11 20.78 -21.58
N GLU A 380 44.41 20.14 -20.45
CA GLU A 380 45.59 20.44 -19.63
C GLU A 380 46.88 20.26 -20.43
N VAL A 381 47.02 19.16 -21.19
CA VAL A 381 48.19 18.93 -22.06
C VAL A 381 48.30 20.01 -23.15
N LYS A 382 47.18 20.48 -23.70
CA LYS A 382 47.20 21.59 -24.68
C LYS A 382 47.58 22.91 -24.03
N GLU A 383 47.16 23.14 -22.79
CA GLU A 383 47.46 24.36 -22.04
C GLU A 383 48.93 24.39 -21.58
N GLU A 384 49.46 23.28 -21.08
CA GLU A 384 50.90 23.11 -20.80
C GLU A 384 51.76 23.33 -22.04
N LYS A 385 51.37 22.76 -23.19
CA LYS A 385 52.07 23.00 -24.46
C LYS A 385 52.04 24.47 -24.86
N ARG A 386 50.90 25.15 -24.71
CA ARG A 386 50.79 26.59 -24.98
C ARG A 386 51.66 27.41 -24.05
N LEU A 387 51.73 27.08 -22.76
CA LEU A 387 52.57 27.77 -21.77
C LEU A 387 54.07 27.57 -22.06
N LEU A 388 54.48 26.37 -22.48
CA LEU A 388 55.85 26.09 -22.91
C LEU A 388 56.22 26.88 -24.18
N GLU A 389 55.28 27.02 -25.13
CA GLU A 389 55.47 27.82 -26.34
C GLU A 389 55.56 29.33 -26.05
N THR A 390 54.77 29.88 -25.14
CA THR A 390 54.85 31.31 -24.74
C THR A 390 56.05 31.62 -23.83
N ALA A 391 56.56 30.65 -23.07
CA ALA A 391 57.77 30.82 -22.25
C ALA A 391 59.08 30.85 -23.07
N GLY A 392 59.02 30.65 -24.39
CA GLY A 392 60.19 30.78 -25.27
C GLY A 392 61.21 29.64 -25.15
N ILE A 393 60.83 28.49 -24.59
CA ILE A 393 61.69 27.31 -24.49
C ILE A 393 61.46 26.44 -25.74
N LYS A 394 61.97 26.87 -26.89
CA LYS A 394 61.91 26.07 -28.12
C LYS A 394 63.10 25.09 -28.31
N ASP A 395 64.15 25.19 -27.48
CA ASP A 395 65.44 24.52 -27.76
C ASP A 395 65.94 23.54 -26.68
N LEU A 396 65.09 22.83 -25.91
CA LEU A 396 65.60 21.81 -24.98
C LEU A 396 64.97 20.40 -25.07
N LEU A 397 64.22 20.10 -26.13
CA LEU A 397 63.68 18.76 -26.41
C LEU A 397 63.75 18.44 -27.91
N MET A 398 64.97 18.38 -28.45
CA MET A 398 65.38 17.26 -29.31
C MET A 398 66.24 16.34 -28.46
#